data_AF-A0A4U5M677-F1
#
_entry.id   AF-A0A4U5M677-F1
#
_cell.length_a   1.000
_cell.length_b   1.000
_cell.length_c   1.000
_cell.angle_alpha   90.00
_cell.angle_beta   90.00
_cell.angle_gamma   90.00
#
_symmetry.space_group_name_H-M   'P 1'
#
loop_
_entity.id
_entity.type
_entity.pdbx_description
1 polymer ?
#
loop_
_entity_poly.entity_id
_entity_poly.type
_entity_poly.pdbx_seq_one_letter_code
_entity_poly.pdbx_strand_id
1 'polypeptide(L)'
;MKSKFHAASFREMLRYADTVDWLLLLGGVVCCCATGAVAPLGSVLFRGITDTLIAGQRDYVNGTMDYSLFAENISFYAWLYIGLGIAMFILSDVSMSCLFTVCQRQVHEIRKRFFYAILKQDMEWFDNNEVGALTHKMSAGVDRIKDGMGDKCGVLLQACANFVSGIIIGFSLSWKMTLVMLFIVPCVIASLYASAKVLSHASRKEMSAYSDAGAIADEVFGGIRTVMAFNAQMFEIDRYTEKLKYARKMGIRKATVTGIFTGAFLFILFGSMSIAFWFGTTLVISGEEQ
;
A
#
# COMPACT_ATOMS: atom_id res chain seq x y z
N MET A 1 26.05 -16.48 -14.52
CA MET A 1 26.26 -16.72 -13.07
C MET A 1 25.05 -16.18 -12.31
N LYS A 2 24.14 -17.05 -11.80
CA LYS A 2 23.00 -16.61 -10.98
C LYS A 2 23.54 -16.15 -9.63
N SER A 3 23.86 -14.86 -9.53
CA SER A 3 24.15 -14.20 -8.25
C SER A 3 22.97 -14.45 -7.30
N LYS A 4 23.18 -15.29 -6.28
CA LYS A 4 22.25 -15.43 -5.16
C LYS A 4 22.22 -14.07 -4.45
N PHE A 5 21.20 -13.27 -4.73
CA PHE A 5 20.91 -12.07 -3.95
C PHE A 5 20.67 -12.51 -2.50
N HIS A 6 21.64 -12.29 -1.62
CA HIS A 6 21.38 -12.30 -0.19
C HIS A 6 20.59 -11.04 0.12
N ALA A 7 19.33 -11.21 0.52
CA ALA A 7 18.58 -10.11 1.09
C ALA A 7 19.27 -9.71 2.39
N ALA A 8 19.80 -8.48 2.45
CA ALA A 8 20.37 -7.95 3.67
C ALA A 8 19.28 -7.91 4.76
N SER A 9 19.64 -8.30 5.98
CA SER A 9 18.71 -8.24 7.10
C SER A 9 18.38 -6.79 7.42
N PHE A 10 17.17 -6.50 7.90
CA PHE A 10 16.75 -5.15 8.29
C PHE A 10 17.72 -4.51 9.31
N ARG A 11 18.30 -5.35 10.19
CA ARG A 11 19.33 -4.93 11.15
C ARG A 11 20.66 -4.55 10.49
N GLU A 12 21.01 -5.19 9.38
CA GLU A 12 22.21 -4.87 8.61
C GLU A 12 22.05 -3.58 7.80
N MET A 13 20.82 -3.29 7.36
CA MET A 13 20.50 -2.00 6.73
C MET A 13 20.62 -0.82 7.71
N LEU A 14 20.28 -1.05 8.99
CA LEU A 14 20.42 -0.08 10.08
C LEU A 14 21.81 -0.08 10.75
N ARG A 15 22.83 -0.70 10.14
CA ARG A 15 24.17 -0.83 10.74
C ARG A 15 24.85 0.51 11.04
N TYR A 16 24.47 1.58 10.35
CA TYR A 16 25.07 2.91 10.50
C TYR A 16 24.25 3.83 11.42
N ALA A 17 23.30 3.29 12.19
CA ALA A 17 22.48 4.06 13.12
C ALA A 17 23.28 4.49 14.36
N ASP A 18 23.31 5.81 14.60
CA ASP A 18 23.81 6.38 15.86
C ASP A 18 22.80 6.15 17.01
N THR A 19 23.21 6.42 18.26
CA THR A 19 22.32 6.33 19.43
C THR A 19 21.11 7.27 19.34
N VAL A 20 21.29 8.45 18.73
CA VAL A 20 20.21 9.41 18.44
C VAL A 20 19.24 8.83 17.39
N ASP A 21 19.75 8.16 16.36
CA ASP A 21 18.92 7.53 15.34
C ASP A 21 18.09 6.38 15.92
N TRP A 22 18.65 5.65 16.89
CA TRP A 22 17.93 4.61 17.62
C TRP A 22 16.81 5.17 18.50
N LEU A 23 17.05 6.28 19.19
CA LEU A 23 16.04 6.95 20.01
C LEU A 23 14.91 7.51 19.14
N LEU A 24 15.27 8.17 18.03
CA LEU A 24 14.32 8.66 17.04
C LEU A 24 13.50 7.50 16.44
N LEU A 25 14.15 6.41 16.04
CA LEU A 25 13.46 5.24 15.49
C LEU A 25 12.47 4.64 16.51
N LEU A 26 12.88 4.49 17.77
CA LEU A 26 12.00 3.95 18.82
C LEU A 26 10.81 4.89 19.08
N GLY A 27 11.05 6.20 19.20
CA GLY A 27 9.99 7.20 19.35
C GLY A 27 9.03 7.23 18.16
N GLY A 28 9.57 7.18 16.94
CA GLY A 28 8.80 7.13 15.70
C GLY A 28 7.91 5.88 15.61
N VAL A 29 8.44 4.70 15.96
CA VAL A 29 7.68 3.44 15.99
C VAL A 29 6.55 3.50 17.02
N VAL A 30 6.83 3.99 18.24
CA VAL A 30 5.80 4.15 19.28
C VAL A 30 4.71 5.10 18.83
N CYS A 31 5.07 6.25 18.24
CA CYS A 31 4.09 7.19 17.67
C CYS A 31 3.31 6.57 16.51
N CYS A 32 3.93 5.82 15.59
CA CYS A 32 3.23 5.12 14.52
C CYS A 32 2.20 4.12 15.06
N CYS A 33 2.57 3.33 16.07
CA CYS A 33 1.67 2.39 16.73
C CYS A 33 0.51 3.12 17.41
N ALA A 34 0.79 4.24 18.08
CA ALA A 34 -0.24 5.06 18.70
C ALA A 34 -1.20 5.67 17.66
N THR A 35 -0.70 6.23 16.55
CA THR A 35 -1.55 6.73 15.46
C THR A 35 -2.44 5.64 14.88
N GLY A 36 -1.88 4.43 14.68
CA GLY A 36 -2.65 3.28 14.21
C GLY A 36 -3.74 2.86 15.20
N ALA A 37 -3.46 2.89 16.49
CA ALA A 37 -4.43 2.57 17.55
C ALA A 37 -5.53 3.62 17.71
N VAL A 38 -5.23 4.91 17.45
CA VAL A 38 -6.20 6.00 17.54
C VAL A 38 -7.19 6.01 16.36
N ALA A 39 -6.79 5.53 15.18
CA ALA A 39 -7.67 5.53 14.00
C ALA A 39 -9.04 4.84 14.23
N PRO A 40 -9.13 3.62 14.81
CA PRO A 40 -10.43 2.99 15.07
C PRO A 40 -11.19 3.58 16.26
N LEU A 41 -10.58 4.40 17.11
CA LEU A 41 -11.33 5.17 18.13
C LEU A 41 -12.25 6.20 17.47
N GLY A 42 -11.91 6.70 16.28
CA GLY A 42 -12.79 7.57 15.50
C GLY A 42 -14.15 6.91 15.20
N SER A 43 -14.16 5.60 14.93
CA SER A 43 -15.39 4.84 14.72
C SER A 43 -16.24 4.72 15.99
N VAL A 44 -15.62 4.64 17.17
CA VAL A 44 -16.32 4.60 18.46
C VAL A 44 -16.99 5.96 18.76
N LEU A 45 -16.28 7.07 18.50
CA LEU A 45 -16.87 8.39 18.63
C LEU A 45 -18.02 8.60 17.63
N PHE A 46 -17.85 8.13 16.39
CA PHE A 46 -18.91 8.18 15.38
C PHE A 46 -20.16 7.40 15.80
N ARG A 47 -19.98 6.24 16.44
CA ARG A 47 -21.08 5.50 17.06
C ARG A 47 -21.79 6.36 18.11
N GLY A 48 -21.06 6.96 19.06
CA GLY A 48 -21.64 7.82 20.10
C GLY A 48 -22.47 8.99 19.52
N ILE A 49 -21.97 9.65 18.48
CA ILE A 49 -22.72 10.69 17.76
C ILE A 49 -24.00 10.12 17.14
N THR A 50 -23.90 8.96 16.49
CA THR A 50 -25.04 8.30 15.84
C THR A 50 -26.10 7.89 16.86
N ASP A 51 -25.70 7.34 18.01
CA ASP A 51 -26.61 6.94 19.08
C ASP A 51 -27.34 8.16 19.67
N THR A 52 -26.65 9.30 19.86
CA THR A 52 -27.30 10.55 20.30
C THR A 52 -28.28 11.10 19.27
N LEU A 53 -27.97 11.00 17.97
CA LEU A 53 -28.86 11.42 16.89
C LEU A 53 -30.11 10.54 16.81
N ILE A 54 -29.95 9.21 16.96
CA ILE A 54 -31.06 8.26 16.97
C ILE A 54 -31.96 8.49 18.18
N ALA A 55 -31.37 8.66 19.37
CA ALA A 55 -32.11 8.97 20.60
C ALA A 55 -32.87 10.30 20.48
N GLY A 56 -32.21 11.35 19.98
CA GLY A 56 -32.85 12.65 19.74
C GLY A 56 -34.00 12.55 18.72
N GLN A 57 -33.83 11.81 17.63
CA GLN A 57 -34.91 11.61 16.66
C GLN A 57 -36.10 10.86 17.29
N ARG A 58 -35.84 9.85 18.11
CA ARG A 58 -36.89 9.10 18.82
C ARG A 58 -37.67 10.00 19.77
N ASP A 59 -36.97 10.80 20.56
CA ASP A 59 -37.59 11.67 21.56
C ASP A 59 -38.32 12.86 20.87
N TYR A 60 -37.87 13.28 19.67
CA TYR A 60 -38.53 14.30 18.86
C TYR A 60 -39.88 13.80 18.36
N VAL A 61 -39.91 12.57 17.83
CA VAL A 61 -41.16 11.92 17.40
C VAL A 61 -42.11 11.71 18.58
N ASN A 62 -41.58 11.44 19.78
CA ASN A 62 -42.37 11.28 21.00
C ASN A 62 -42.78 12.60 21.68
N GLY A 63 -42.35 13.76 21.14
CA GLY A 63 -42.70 15.09 21.67
C GLY A 63 -42.10 15.44 23.04
N THR A 64 -41.07 14.72 23.49
CA THR A 64 -40.42 14.90 24.82
C THR A 64 -39.00 15.43 24.71
N MET A 65 -38.63 16.02 23.57
CA MET A 65 -37.28 16.51 23.32
C MET A 65 -36.88 17.66 24.24
N ASP A 66 -35.84 17.41 25.03
CA ASP A 66 -35.06 18.46 25.64
C ASP A 66 -33.94 18.89 24.68
N TYR A 67 -34.17 20.01 23.99
CA TYR A 67 -33.21 20.58 23.05
C TYR A 67 -31.88 20.95 23.72
N SER A 68 -31.89 21.28 25.01
CA SER A 68 -30.68 21.71 25.73
C SER A 68 -29.75 20.52 25.98
N LEU A 69 -30.28 19.41 26.48
CA LEU A 69 -29.55 18.18 26.74
C LEU A 69 -29.04 17.51 25.45
N PHE A 70 -29.83 17.56 24.38
CA PHE A 70 -29.41 17.09 23.06
C PHE A 70 -28.24 17.90 22.50
N ALA A 71 -28.32 19.24 22.57
CA ALA A 71 -27.25 20.12 22.11
C ALA A 71 -25.95 19.96 22.92
N GLU A 72 -26.05 19.79 24.24
CA GLU A 72 -24.90 19.56 25.10
C GLU A 72 -24.19 18.24 24.72
N ASN A 73 -24.93 17.15 24.60
CA ASN A 73 -24.38 15.84 24.23
C ASN A 73 -23.69 15.84 22.87
N ILE A 74 -24.32 16.43 21.84
CA ILE A 74 -23.70 16.54 20.52
C ILE A 74 -22.45 17.42 20.56
N SER A 75 -22.50 18.55 21.26
CA SER A 75 -21.35 19.45 21.38
C SER A 75 -20.16 18.76 22.06
N PHE A 76 -20.42 17.94 23.08
CA PHE A 76 -19.40 17.16 23.77
C PHE A 76 -18.70 16.15 22.84
N TYR A 77 -19.47 15.35 22.09
CA TYR A 77 -18.89 14.41 21.13
C TYR A 77 -18.19 15.12 19.95
N ALA A 78 -18.70 16.27 19.51
CA ALA A 78 -18.05 17.07 18.47
C ALA A 78 -16.68 17.60 18.93
N TRP A 79 -16.58 18.12 20.16
CA TRP A 79 -15.30 18.55 20.74
C TRP A 79 -14.31 17.40 20.90
N LEU A 80 -14.78 16.21 21.34
CA LEU A 80 -13.95 15.01 21.40
C LEU A 80 -13.42 14.60 20.03
N TYR A 81 -14.25 14.70 18.98
CA TYR A 81 -13.85 14.36 17.62
C TYR A 81 -12.77 15.32 17.08
N ILE A 82 -12.91 16.63 17.36
CA ILE A 82 -11.90 17.63 17.03
C ILE A 82 -10.59 17.34 17.77
N GLY A 83 -10.67 17.06 19.08
CA GLY A 83 -9.50 16.71 19.90
C GLY A 83 -8.77 15.47 19.39
N LEU A 84 -9.51 14.44 18.97
CA LEU A 84 -8.95 13.24 18.36
C LEU A 84 -8.28 13.54 17.01
N GLY A 85 -8.89 14.39 16.18
CA GLY A 85 -8.30 14.83 14.92
C GLY A 85 -6.98 15.57 15.09
N ILE A 86 -6.90 16.49 16.05
CA ILE A 86 -5.66 17.20 16.39
C ILE A 86 -4.60 16.22 16.91
N ALA A 87 -4.99 15.28 17.78
CA ALA A 87 -4.09 14.26 18.27
C ALA A 87 -3.55 13.38 17.13
N MET A 88 -4.40 12.88 16.24
CA MET A 88 -3.97 12.10 15.07
C MET A 88 -3.03 12.89 14.17
N PHE A 89 -3.30 14.17 13.93
CA PHE A 89 -2.45 15.03 13.12
C PHE A 89 -1.04 15.14 13.73
N ILE A 90 -0.94 15.48 15.02
CA ILE A 90 0.34 15.63 15.71
C ILE A 90 1.09 14.29 15.77
N LEU A 91 0.42 13.21 16.16
CA LEU A 91 1.06 11.90 16.26
C LEU A 91 1.56 11.40 14.90
N SER A 92 0.76 11.58 13.84
CA SER A 92 1.14 11.20 12.48
C SER A 92 2.33 12.01 11.99
N ASP A 93 2.29 13.33 12.14
CA ASP A 93 3.36 14.23 11.70
C ASP A 93 4.68 13.94 12.41
N VAL A 94 4.65 13.80 13.74
CA VAL A 94 5.83 13.45 14.55
C VAL A 94 6.38 12.09 14.15
N SER A 95 5.51 11.08 13.97
CA SER A 95 5.95 9.73 13.60
C SER A 95 6.64 9.70 12.24
N MET A 96 6.06 10.38 11.25
CA MET A 96 6.54 10.42 9.88
C MET A 96 7.83 11.24 9.76
N SER A 97 7.86 12.41 10.40
CA SER A 97 9.05 13.26 10.46
C SER A 97 10.24 12.54 11.10
N CYS A 98 9.99 11.77 12.16
CA CYS A 98 11.02 11.03 12.87
C CYS A 98 11.63 9.91 12.00
N LEU A 99 10.77 9.06 11.41
CA LEU A 99 11.21 7.97 10.52
C LEU A 99 11.90 8.51 9.26
N PHE A 100 11.38 9.58 8.68
CA PHE A 100 11.98 10.18 7.49
C PHE A 100 13.36 10.78 7.79
N THR A 101 13.52 11.41 8.95
CA THR A 101 14.82 11.97 9.39
C THR A 101 15.86 10.87 9.57
N VAL A 102 15.51 9.79 10.27
CA VAL A 102 16.41 8.62 10.43
C VAL A 102 16.77 8.03 9.07
N CYS A 103 15.79 7.87 8.18
CA CYS A 103 16.03 7.37 6.83
C CYS A 103 16.99 8.28 6.03
N GLN A 104 16.82 9.61 6.06
CA GLN A 104 17.74 10.52 5.37
C GLN A 104 19.17 10.43 5.92
N ARG A 105 19.34 10.36 7.24
CA ARG A 105 20.67 10.23 7.87
C ARG A 105 21.37 8.93 7.45
N GLN A 106 20.66 7.81 7.48
CA GLN A 106 21.19 6.52 7.05
C GLN A 106 21.57 6.52 5.56
N VAL A 107 20.69 7.05 4.72
CA VAL A 107 20.94 7.16 3.27
C VAL A 107 22.17 8.03 2.98
N HIS A 108 22.35 9.14 3.70
CA HIS A 108 23.51 10.00 3.57
C HIS A 108 24.83 9.28 3.89
N GLU A 109 24.87 8.56 5.01
CA GLU A 109 26.04 7.77 5.40
C GLU A 109 26.34 6.62 4.43
N ILE A 110 25.29 5.95 3.93
CA ILE A 110 25.43 4.91 2.90
C ILE A 110 26.02 5.52 1.62
N ARG A 111 25.53 6.67 1.14
CA ARG A 111 26.05 7.34 -0.07
C ARG A 111 27.52 7.72 0.09
N LYS A 112 27.92 8.32 1.21
CA LYS A 112 29.32 8.67 1.49
C LYS A 112 30.23 7.45 1.45
N ARG A 113 29.88 6.39 2.18
CA ARG A 113 30.71 5.19 2.30
C ARG A 113 30.75 4.40 1.00
N PHE A 114 29.64 4.35 0.26
CA PHE A 114 29.58 3.72 -1.05
C PHE A 114 30.50 4.45 -2.04
N PHE A 115 30.44 5.77 -2.09
CA PHE A 115 31.32 6.57 -2.94
C PHE A 115 32.80 6.39 -2.55
N TYR A 116 33.11 6.44 -1.26
CA TYR A 116 34.47 6.19 -0.75
C TYR A 116 34.98 4.78 -1.08
N ALA A 117 34.13 3.76 -0.98
CA ALA A 117 34.48 2.39 -1.28
C ALA A 117 34.76 2.17 -2.78
N ILE A 118 34.03 2.86 -3.66
CA ILE A 118 34.27 2.83 -5.12
C ILE A 118 35.62 3.47 -5.44
N LEU A 119 35.93 4.63 -4.85
CA LEU A 119 37.22 5.31 -5.11
C LEU A 119 38.44 4.51 -4.66
N LYS A 120 38.27 3.52 -3.79
CA LYS A 120 39.33 2.63 -3.31
C LYS A 120 39.51 1.34 -4.10
N GLN A 121 38.67 1.08 -5.10
CA GLN A 121 38.79 -0.15 -5.90
C GLN A 121 39.97 -0.08 -6.86
N ASP A 122 40.57 -1.25 -7.15
CA ASP A 122 41.67 -1.39 -8.09
C ASP A 122 41.20 -1.21 -9.55
N MET A 123 42.14 -0.86 -10.45
CA MET A 123 41.83 -0.66 -11.87
C MET A 123 41.19 -1.92 -12.51
N GLU A 124 41.66 -3.11 -12.15
CA GLU A 124 41.10 -4.38 -12.63
C GLU A 124 39.60 -4.53 -12.27
N TRP A 125 39.17 -3.98 -11.13
CA TRP A 125 37.76 -4.00 -10.76
C TRP A 125 36.94 -3.07 -11.66
N PHE A 126 37.49 -1.92 -12.05
CA PHE A 126 36.84 -0.99 -12.98
C PHE A 126 36.79 -1.54 -14.41
N ASP A 127 37.79 -2.30 -14.85
CA ASP A 127 37.77 -2.96 -16.16
C ASP A 127 36.64 -4.01 -16.27
N ASN A 128 36.29 -4.63 -15.15
CA ASN A 128 35.21 -5.61 -15.04
C ASN A 128 33.82 -4.99 -14.76
N ASN A 129 33.73 -3.71 -14.39
CA ASN A 129 32.47 -3.07 -14.00
C ASN A 129 32.18 -1.81 -14.83
N GLU A 130 31.06 -1.82 -15.54
CA GLU A 130 30.62 -0.67 -16.33
C GLU A 130 30.30 0.56 -15.46
N VAL A 131 30.95 1.68 -15.75
CA VAL A 131 30.81 2.96 -15.00
C VAL A 131 29.36 3.47 -15.00
N GLY A 132 28.63 3.28 -16.10
CA GLY A 132 27.20 3.64 -16.20
C GLY A 132 26.33 2.81 -15.24
N ALA A 133 26.57 1.50 -15.18
CA ALA A 133 25.87 0.61 -14.25
C ALA A 133 26.18 0.93 -12.79
N LEU A 134 27.41 1.36 -12.47
CA LEU A 134 27.83 1.80 -11.14
C LEU A 134 27.10 3.07 -10.69
N THR A 135 27.01 4.07 -11.57
CA THR A 135 26.32 5.33 -11.28
C THR A 135 24.82 5.09 -11.06
N HIS A 136 24.21 4.24 -11.89
CA HIS A 136 22.82 3.84 -11.72
C HIS A 136 22.61 3.06 -10.40
N LYS A 137 23.51 2.13 -10.04
CA LYS A 137 23.46 1.44 -8.75
C LYS A 137 23.56 2.40 -7.56
N MET A 138 24.41 3.43 -7.64
CA MET A 138 24.54 4.43 -6.58
C MET A 138 23.26 5.25 -6.40
N SER A 139 22.68 5.76 -7.48
CA SER A 139 21.49 6.60 -7.39
C SER A 139 20.24 5.75 -7.13
N ALA A 140 19.85 4.92 -8.09
CA ALA A 140 18.59 4.16 -8.02
C ALA A 140 18.62 3.06 -6.95
N GLY A 141 19.78 2.44 -6.69
CA GLY A 141 19.90 1.42 -5.65
C GLY A 141 19.72 1.99 -4.25
N VAL A 142 20.32 3.16 -3.98
CA VAL A 142 20.15 3.83 -2.68
C VAL A 142 18.74 4.41 -2.53
N ASP A 143 18.14 4.93 -3.60
CA ASP A 143 16.76 5.42 -3.53
C ASP A 143 15.76 4.29 -3.24
N ARG A 144 16.00 3.07 -3.75
CA ARG A 144 15.20 1.90 -3.36
C ARG A 144 15.35 1.54 -1.88
N ILE A 145 16.53 1.72 -1.30
CA ILE A 145 16.74 1.52 0.14
C ILE A 145 15.99 2.59 0.94
N LYS A 146 16.05 3.85 0.50
CA LYS A 146 15.28 4.96 1.08
C LYS A 146 13.78 4.69 1.09
N ASP A 147 13.24 4.23 -0.04
CA ASP A 147 11.82 3.87 -0.18
C ASP A 147 11.43 2.71 0.73
N GLY A 148 12.33 1.74 0.92
CA GLY A 148 12.11 0.57 1.77
C GLY A 148 12.13 0.91 3.26
N MET A 149 13.12 1.69 3.72
CA MET A 149 13.32 2.02 5.13
C MET A 149 12.50 3.22 5.61
N GLY A 150 12.12 4.13 4.72
CA GLY A 150 11.42 5.36 5.07
C GLY A 150 9.92 5.14 5.32
N ASP A 151 9.09 5.81 4.51
CA ASP A 151 7.64 5.89 4.67
C ASP A 151 6.95 4.52 4.78
N LYS A 152 7.34 3.58 3.90
CA LYS A 152 6.65 2.29 3.79
C LYS A 152 6.70 1.46 5.06
N CYS A 153 7.82 1.48 5.79
CA CYS A 153 7.92 0.79 7.07
C CYS A 153 6.97 1.39 8.12
N GLY A 154 6.88 2.72 8.18
CA GLY A 154 5.96 3.42 9.08
C GLY A 154 4.49 3.10 8.77
N VAL A 155 4.11 3.18 7.50
CA VAL A 155 2.76 2.85 7.04
C VAL A 155 2.40 1.39 7.33
N LEU A 156 3.32 0.45 7.13
CA LEU A 156 3.09 -0.96 7.46
C LEU A 156 2.87 -1.16 8.96
N LEU A 157 3.69 -0.55 9.81
CA LEU A 157 3.53 -0.63 11.26
C LEU A 157 2.20 0.00 11.72
N GLN A 158 1.85 1.15 11.17
CA GLN A 158 0.56 1.81 11.43
C GLN A 158 -0.62 0.93 10.99
N ALA A 159 -0.53 0.30 9.82
CA ALA A 159 -1.56 -0.62 9.31
C ALA A 159 -1.71 -1.87 10.21
N CYS A 160 -0.60 -2.44 10.68
CA CYS A 160 -0.62 -3.55 11.63
C CYS A 160 -1.23 -3.14 12.97
N ALA A 161 -0.84 -1.99 13.51
CA ALA A 161 -1.40 -1.46 14.75
C ALA A 161 -2.91 -1.22 14.61
N ASN A 162 -3.34 -0.56 13.53
CA ASN A 162 -4.75 -0.31 13.21
C ASN A 162 -5.55 -1.61 13.07
N PHE A 163 -4.98 -2.63 12.44
CA PHE A 163 -5.63 -3.94 12.32
C PHE A 163 -5.85 -4.59 13.69
N VAL A 164 -4.84 -4.57 14.56
CA VAL A 164 -4.92 -5.16 15.90
C VAL A 164 -5.90 -4.37 16.78
N SER A 165 -5.78 -3.04 16.83
CA SER A 165 -6.68 -2.19 17.61
C SER A 165 -8.12 -2.26 17.11
N GLY A 166 -8.33 -2.31 15.79
CA GLY A 166 -9.64 -2.44 15.17
C GLY A 166 -10.34 -3.73 15.56
N ILE A 167 -9.62 -4.86 15.60
CA ILE A 167 -10.16 -6.15 16.06
C ILE A 167 -10.51 -6.10 17.55
N ILE A 168 -9.62 -5.55 18.38
CA ILE A 168 -9.86 -5.42 19.84
C ILE A 168 -11.11 -4.58 20.10
N ILE A 169 -11.23 -3.42 19.45
CA ILE A 169 -12.39 -2.53 19.57
C ILE A 169 -13.64 -3.26 19.06
N GLY A 170 -13.57 -3.94 17.91
CA GLY A 170 -14.69 -4.72 17.37
C GLY A 170 -15.22 -5.75 18.37
N PHE A 171 -14.34 -6.58 18.93
CA PHE A 171 -14.73 -7.57 19.94
C PHE A 171 -15.28 -6.95 21.23
N SER A 172 -14.79 -5.77 21.62
CA SER A 172 -15.28 -5.07 22.81
C SER A 172 -16.69 -4.49 22.65
N LEU A 173 -17.08 -4.10 21.42
CA LEU A 173 -18.41 -3.57 21.15
C LEU A 173 -19.43 -4.68 20.90
N SER A 174 -19.11 -5.59 19.97
CA SER A 174 -20.00 -6.70 19.60
C SER A 174 -19.19 -7.90 19.16
N TRP A 175 -19.20 -8.95 19.98
CA TRP A 175 -18.52 -10.19 19.64
C TRP A 175 -19.24 -10.96 18.52
N LYS A 176 -20.58 -10.84 18.43
CA LYS A 176 -21.39 -11.53 17.41
C LYS A 176 -21.15 -10.95 16.02
N MET A 177 -21.24 -9.62 15.87
CA MET A 177 -20.99 -8.95 14.59
C MET A 177 -19.56 -9.12 14.11
N THR A 178 -18.60 -9.01 15.05
CA THR A 178 -17.18 -9.12 14.74
C THR A 178 -16.81 -10.52 14.25
N LEU A 179 -17.38 -11.59 14.83
CA LEU A 179 -17.15 -12.95 14.34
C LEU A 179 -17.64 -13.14 12.91
N VAL A 180 -18.84 -12.66 12.58
CA VAL A 180 -19.39 -12.74 11.21
C VAL A 180 -18.48 -12.00 10.22
N MET A 181 -18.03 -10.78 10.57
CA MET A 181 -17.07 -10.03 9.73
C MET A 181 -15.73 -10.76 9.59
N LEU A 182 -15.24 -11.38 10.65
CA LEU A 182 -13.97 -12.11 10.64
C LEU A 182 -14.00 -13.32 9.69
N PHE A 183 -15.17 -13.94 9.47
CA PHE A 183 -15.31 -14.98 8.45
C PHE A 183 -15.30 -14.42 7.02
N ILE A 184 -15.80 -13.20 6.82
CA ILE A 184 -15.87 -12.57 5.49
C ILE A 184 -14.51 -11.98 5.07
N VAL A 185 -13.71 -11.48 6.01
CA VAL A 185 -12.40 -10.87 5.76
C VAL A 185 -11.45 -11.79 4.95
N PRO A 186 -11.23 -13.07 5.31
CA PRO A 186 -10.43 -14.00 4.50
C PRO A 186 -10.94 -14.18 3.07
N CYS A 187 -12.26 -14.15 2.86
CA CYS A 187 -12.86 -14.26 1.53
C CYS A 187 -12.50 -13.02 0.68
N VAL A 188 -12.58 -11.82 1.26
CA VAL A 188 -12.18 -10.57 0.61
C VAL A 188 -10.68 -10.58 0.30
N ILE A 189 -9.84 -11.00 1.25
CA ILE A 189 -8.37 -11.09 1.07
C ILE A 189 -8.02 -12.10 -0.02
N ALA A 190 -8.68 -13.27 -0.04
CA ALA A 190 -8.46 -14.29 -1.07
C ALA A 190 -8.83 -13.77 -2.47
N SER A 191 -9.95 -13.05 -2.59
CA SER A 191 -10.36 -12.41 -3.84
C SER A 191 -9.37 -11.34 -4.30
N LEU A 192 -8.92 -10.47 -3.39
CA LEU A 192 -7.91 -9.46 -3.69
C LEU A 192 -6.58 -10.08 -4.13
N TYR A 193 -6.13 -11.12 -3.43
CA TYR A 193 -4.91 -11.85 -3.75
C TYR A 193 -5.01 -12.53 -5.12
N ALA A 194 -6.13 -13.19 -5.42
CA ALA A 194 -6.37 -13.81 -6.72
C ALA A 194 -6.32 -12.77 -7.85
N SER A 195 -7.02 -11.65 -7.68
CA SER A 195 -7.03 -10.53 -8.63
C SER A 195 -5.62 -9.96 -8.86
N ALA A 196 -4.86 -9.71 -7.79
CA ALA A 196 -3.49 -9.20 -7.87
C ALA A 196 -2.54 -10.19 -8.57
N LYS A 197 -2.63 -11.48 -8.26
CA LYS A 197 -1.80 -12.53 -8.86
C LYS A 197 -2.08 -12.69 -10.34
N VAL A 198 -3.35 -12.65 -10.72
CA VAL A 198 -3.77 -12.74 -12.12
C VAL A 198 -3.33 -11.52 -12.91
N LEU A 199 -3.48 -10.32 -12.34
CA LEU A 199 -3.01 -9.08 -12.94
C LEU A 199 -1.50 -9.09 -13.16
N SER A 200 -0.72 -9.49 -12.15
CA SER A 200 0.74 -9.61 -12.25
C SER A 200 1.16 -10.61 -13.34
N HIS A 201 0.52 -11.78 -13.38
CA HIS A 201 0.82 -12.81 -14.37
C HIS A 201 0.47 -12.37 -15.80
N ALA A 202 -0.70 -11.74 -15.98
CA ALA A 202 -1.15 -11.24 -17.26
C ALA A 202 -0.28 -10.07 -17.75
N SER A 203 0.10 -9.16 -16.85
CA SER A 203 0.99 -8.05 -17.17
C SER A 203 2.39 -8.53 -17.58
N ARG A 204 2.91 -9.58 -16.93
CA ARG A 204 4.20 -10.16 -17.32
C ARG A 204 4.16 -10.77 -18.72
N LYS A 205 3.07 -11.46 -19.07
CA LYS A 205 2.86 -12.05 -20.40
C LYS A 205 2.67 -11.01 -21.50
N GLU A 206 1.97 -9.92 -21.19
CA GLU A 206 1.85 -8.78 -22.10
C GLU A 206 3.22 -8.13 -22.34
N MET A 207 3.97 -7.84 -21.27
CA MET A 207 5.30 -7.24 -21.36
C MET A 207 6.28 -8.12 -22.14
N SER A 208 6.23 -9.45 -21.99
CA SER A 208 7.05 -10.35 -22.80
C SER A 208 6.67 -10.31 -24.28
N ALA A 209 5.37 -10.31 -24.60
CA ALA A 209 4.91 -10.24 -25.99
C ALA A 209 5.29 -8.91 -26.66
N TYR A 210 5.25 -7.80 -25.92
CA TYR A 210 5.75 -6.51 -26.39
C TYR A 210 7.27 -6.47 -26.52
N SER A 211 8.01 -7.13 -25.62
CA SER A 211 9.46 -7.22 -25.71
C SER A 211 9.91 -7.95 -26.98
N ASP A 212 9.20 -8.99 -27.41
CA ASP A 212 9.50 -9.70 -28.66
C ASP A 212 9.31 -8.80 -29.89
N ALA A 213 8.27 -7.96 -29.90
CA ALA A 213 8.05 -6.97 -30.95
C ALA A 213 9.12 -5.87 -30.92
N GLY A 214 9.49 -5.40 -29.72
CA GLY A 214 10.56 -4.44 -29.50
C GLY A 214 11.92 -4.94 -30.00
N ALA A 215 12.23 -6.21 -29.76
CA ALA A 215 13.48 -6.83 -30.25
C ALA A 215 13.58 -6.82 -31.79
N ILE A 216 12.47 -7.02 -32.49
CA ILE A 216 12.43 -6.88 -33.96
C ILE A 216 12.70 -5.44 -34.38
N ALA A 217 12.08 -4.47 -33.72
CA ALA A 217 12.31 -3.06 -34.03
C ALA A 217 13.78 -2.67 -33.78
N ASP A 218 14.38 -3.13 -32.68
CA ASP A 218 15.79 -2.90 -32.36
C ASP A 218 16.72 -3.52 -33.41
N GLU A 219 16.43 -4.73 -33.90
CA GLU A 219 17.19 -5.38 -34.99
C GLU A 219 17.10 -4.58 -36.29
N VAL A 220 15.89 -4.14 -36.67
CA VAL A 220 15.66 -3.38 -37.90
C VAL A 220 16.32 -2.01 -37.85
N PHE A 221 16.22 -1.30 -36.72
CA PHE A 221 16.87 0.01 -36.56
C PHE A 221 18.39 -0.11 -36.47
N GLY A 222 18.92 -1.12 -35.78
CA GLY A 222 20.34 -1.43 -35.75
C GLY A 222 20.90 -1.77 -37.14
N GLY A 223 20.09 -2.48 -37.95
CA GLY A 223 20.40 -2.89 -39.31
C GLY A 223 19.84 -1.99 -40.41
N ILE A 224 19.44 -0.75 -40.15
CA ILE A 224 18.63 0.03 -41.11
C ILE A 224 19.28 0.16 -42.49
N ARG A 225 20.61 0.28 -42.55
CA ARG A 225 21.36 0.36 -43.82
C ARG A 225 21.25 -0.92 -44.64
N THR A 226 21.23 -2.10 -44.03
CA THR A 226 21.09 -3.38 -44.75
C THR A 226 19.66 -3.58 -45.22
N VAL A 227 18.66 -3.27 -44.38
CA VAL A 227 17.24 -3.34 -44.76
C VAL A 227 16.95 -2.46 -45.97
N MET A 228 17.49 -1.23 -45.98
CA MET A 228 17.39 -0.31 -47.13
C MET A 228 18.12 -0.85 -48.37
N ALA A 229 19.32 -1.42 -48.21
CA ALA A 229 20.12 -1.95 -49.32
C ALA A 229 19.44 -3.13 -50.03
N PHE A 230 18.74 -3.99 -49.29
CA PHE A 230 17.97 -5.12 -49.83
C PHE A 230 16.51 -4.78 -50.15
N ASN A 231 16.09 -3.52 -49.95
CA ASN A 231 14.69 -3.07 -50.14
C ASN A 231 13.65 -3.93 -49.37
N ALA A 232 14.04 -4.44 -48.19
CA ALA A 232 13.26 -5.40 -47.39
C ALA A 232 12.29 -4.72 -46.40
N GLN A 233 11.96 -3.44 -46.61
CA GLN A 233 11.17 -2.63 -45.67
C GLN A 233 9.78 -3.24 -45.40
N MET A 234 9.07 -3.65 -46.44
CA MET A 234 7.72 -4.21 -46.30
C MET A 234 7.74 -5.56 -45.58
N PHE A 235 8.78 -6.38 -45.82
CA PHE A 235 8.96 -7.66 -45.13
C PHE A 235 9.11 -7.47 -43.61
N GLU A 236 9.93 -6.50 -43.20
CA GLU A 236 10.13 -6.20 -41.77
C GLU A 236 8.89 -5.54 -41.12
N ILE A 237 8.14 -4.73 -41.87
CA ILE A 237 6.85 -4.19 -41.40
C ILE A 237 5.83 -5.32 -41.15
N ASP A 238 5.74 -6.29 -42.05
CA ASP A 238 4.84 -7.44 -41.87
C ASP A 238 5.26 -8.29 -40.66
N ARG A 239 6.56 -8.54 -40.51
CA ARG A 239 7.16 -9.26 -39.37
C ARG A 239 6.83 -8.60 -38.03
N TYR A 240 6.96 -7.27 -37.96
CA TYR A 240 6.62 -6.49 -36.78
C TYR A 240 5.10 -6.49 -36.51
N THR A 241 4.29 -6.37 -37.57
CA THR A 241 2.83 -6.37 -37.49
C THR A 241 2.29 -7.70 -36.96
N GLU A 242 2.89 -8.84 -37.34
CA GLU A 242 2.52 -10.16 -36.84
C GLU A 242 2.72 -10.27 -35.31
N LYS A 243 3.87 -9.81 -34.80
CA LYS A 243 4.12 -9.80 -33.34
C LYS A 243 3.22 -8.83 -32.61
N LEU A 244 2.90 -7.68 -33.19
CA LEU A 244 1.93 -6.73 -32.64
C LEU A 244 0.52 -7.32 -32.55
N LYS A 245 0.08 -8.10 -33.54
CA LYS A 245 -1.22 -8.81 -33.48
C LYS A 245 -1.25 -9.79 -32.30
N TYR A 246 -0.16 -10.52 -32.06
CA TYR A 246 -0.04 -11.39 -30.90
C TYR A 246 -0.08 -10.62 -29.57
N ALA A 247 0.71 -9.54 -29.45
CA ALA A 247 0.71 -8.66 -28.28
C ALA A 247 -0.69 -8.08 -28.00
N ARG A 248 -1.39 -7.61 -29.04
CA ARG A 248 -2.77 -7.12 -28.95
C ARG A 248 -3.73 -8.19 -28.41
N LYS A 249 -3.64 -9.43 -28.91
CA LYS A 249 -4.47 -10.55 -28.43
C LYS A 249 -4.22 -10.83 -26.94
N MET A 250 -2.97 -10.75 -26.50
CA MET A 250 -2.60 -10.90 -25.09
C MET A 250 -3.10 -9.73 -24.23
N GLY A 251 -3.03 -8.50 -24.73
CA GLY A 251 -3.60 -7.31 -24.08
C GLY A 251 -5.11 -7.41 -23.91
N ILE A 252 -5.85 -7.83 -24.96
CA ILE A 252 -7.30 -8.06 -24.87
C ILE A 252 -7.61 -9.13 -23.82
N ARG A 253 -6.89 -10.26 -23.83
CA ARG A 253 -7.08 -11.31 -22.83
C ARG A 253 -6.79 -10.81 -21.40
N LYS A 254 -5.73 -10.01 -21.21
CA LYS A 254 -5.42 -9.37 -19.93
C LYS A 254 -6.57 -8.46 -19.49
N ALA A 255 -7.09 -7.62 -20.39
CA ALA A 255 -8.17 -6.69 -20.08
C ALA A 255 -9.44 -7.43 -19.65
N THR A 256 -9.86 -8.46 -20.40
CA THR A 256 -11.04 -9.26 -20.06
C THR A 256 -10.87 -9.97 -18.71
N VAL A 257 -9.74 -10.64 -18.50
CA VAL A 257 -9.48 -11.37 -17.25
C VAL A 257 -9.43 -10.38 -16.07
N THR A 258 -8.68 -9.29 -16.19
CA THR A 258 -8.58 -8.26 -15.14
C THR A 258 -9.95 -7.67 -14.83
N GLY A 259 -10.76 -7.38 -15.85
CA GLY A 259 -12.12 -6.88 -15.68
C GLY A 259 -13.02 -7.84 -14.89
N ILE A 260 -12.99 -9.13 -15.21
CA ILE A 260 -13.75 -10.16 -14.48
C ILE A 260 -13.32 -10.24 -13.01
N PHE A 261 -12.02 -10.28 -12.75
CA PHE A 261 -11.48 -10.39 -11.38
C PHE A 261 -11.76 -9.12 -10.54
N THR A 262 -11.58 -7.94 -11.12
CA THR A 262 -11.94 -6.67 -10.46
C THR A 262 -13.44 -6.59 -10.19
N GLY A 263 -14.29 -7.01 -11.14
CA GLY A 263 -15.74 -7.08 -10.95
C GLY A 263 -16.14 -8.06 -9.85
N ALA A 264 -15.53 -9.25 -9.81
CA ALA A 264 -15.75 -10.24 -8.77
C ALA A 264 -15.31 -9.73 -7.38
N PHE A 265 -14.19 -9.01 -7.30
CA PHE A 265 -13.74 -8.36 -6.07
C PHE A 265 -14.75 -7.33 -5.57
N LEU A 266 -15.22 -6.43 -6.44
CA LEU A 266 -16.24 -5.43 -6.09
C LEU A 266 -17.57 -6.08 -5.67
N PHE A 267 -17.98 -7.15 -6.35
CA PHE A 267 -19.18 -7.90 -6.00
C PHE A 267 -19.08 -8.51 -4.59
N ILE A 268 -17.95 -9.14 -4.25
CA ILE A 268 -17.71 -9.70 -2.91
C ILE A 268 -17.66 -8.58 -1.86
N LEU A 269 -17.05 -7.44 -2.18
CA LEU A 269 -16.98 -6.29 -1.28
C LEU A 269 -18.38 -5.75 -0.96
N PHE A 270 -19.20 -5.45 -1.96
CA PHE A 270 -20.57 -4.98 -1.73
C PHE A 270 -21.45 -6.05 -1.09
N GLY A 271 -21.30 -7.32 -1.48
CA GLY A 271 -21.98 -8.44 -0.84
C GLY A 271 -21.64 -8.56 0.65
N SER A 272 -20.38 -8.35 1.03
CA SER A 272 -19.96 -8.32 2.44
C SER A 272 -20.64 -7.20 3.22
N MET A 273 -20.77 -6.00 2.63
CA MET A 273 -21.47 -4.87 3.23
C MET A 273 -22.97 -5.19 3.38
N SER A 274 -23.60 -5.81 2.38
CA SER A 274 -25.01 -6.21 2.46
C SER A 274 -25.26 -7.22 3.58
N ILE A 275 -24.39 -8.23 3.73
CA ILE A 275 -24.48 -9.20 4.83
C ILE A 275 -24.27 -8.51 6.18
N ALA A 276 -23.32 -7.58 6.27
CA ALA A 276 -23.07 -6.78 7.47
C ALA A 276 -24.31 -5.99 7.90
N PHE A 277 -24.94 -5.29 6.97
CA PHE A 277 -26.16 -4.52 7.26
C PHE A 277 -27.36 -5.40 7.57
N TRP A 278 -27.54 -6.51 6.85
CA TRP A 278 -28.64 -7.44 7.12
C TRP A 278 -28.52 -8.05 8.52
N PHE A 279 -27.35 -8.58 8.86
CA PHE A 279 -27.13 -9.15 10.19
C PHE A 279 -27.17 -8.07 11.30
N GLY A 280 -26.60 -6.89 11.04
CA GLY A 280 -26.65 -5.76 11.98
C GLY A 280 -28.07 -5.29 12.28
N THR A 281 -28.92 -5.15 11.27
CA THR A 281 -30.32 -4.75 11.49
C THR A 281 -31.11 -5.81 12.24
N THR A 282 -30.89 -7.11 11.98
CA THR A 282 -31.54 -8.19 12.75
C THR A 282 -31.16 -8.17 14.23
N LEU A 283 -29.93 -7.78 14.56
CA LEU A 283 -29.43 -7.72 15.93
C LEU A 283 -29.97 -6.51 16.71
N VAL A 284 -30.15 -5.38 16.03
CA VAL A 284 -30.82 -4.19 16.59
C VAL A 284 -32.29 -4.49 16.85
N ILE A 285 -32.97 -5.20 15.93
CA ILE A 285 -34.39 -5.56 16.08
C ILE A 285 -34.60 -6.58 17.21
N SER A 286 -33.67 -7.53 17.41
CA SER A 286 -33.77 -8.50 18.51
C SER A 286 -33.51 -7.90 19.89
N GLY A 287 -33.08 -6.63 19.97
CA GLY A 287 -32.81 -5.93 21.22
C GLY A 287 -31.57 -6.44 21.96
N GLU A 288 -30.74 -7.27 21.32
CA GLU A 288 -29.50 -7.78 21.93
C GLU A 288 -28.35 -6.78 21.90
N GLU A 289 -28.41 -5.75 21.05
CA GLU A 289 -27.42 -4.66 21.00
C GLU A 289 -28.12 -3.30 20.80
N GLN A 290 -27.94 -2.40 21.78
CA GLN A 290 -28.15 -0.94 21.67
C GLN A 290 -26.78 -0.27 21.51
#